data_AF-A0A7C5AHT6-F1
#
_entry.id   AF-A0A7C5AHT6-F1
#
_cell.length_a   1.000
_cell.length_b   1.000
_cell.length_c   1.000
_cell.angle_alpha   90.00
_cell.angle_beta   90.00
_cell.angle_gamma   90.00
#
_symmetry.space_group_name_H-M   'P 1'
#
loop_
_entity.id
_entity.type
_entity.pdbx_description
1 polymer ?
#
loop_
_entity_poly.entity_id
_entity_poly.type
_entity_poly.pdbx_seq_one_letter_code
_entity_poly.pdbx_strand_id
1 'polypeptide(L)' 'LAFPTYPRCRPDCKGLCPFCGANLNEGSCNCRRRNASGWDALEGLSFR' A
#
# COMPACT_ATOMS: atom_id res chain seq x y z
N LEU A 1 -9.79 -22.28 15.82
CA LEU A 1 -8.70 -21.27 15.69
C LEU A 1 -9.36 -19.93 15.39
N ALA A 2 -9.12 -18.88 16.17
CA ALA A 2 -9.66 -17.54 15.91
C ALA A 2 -8.51 -16.62 15.49
N PHE A 3 -8.65 -15.93 14.37
CA PHE A 3 -7.69 -14.93 13.90
C PHE A 3 -8.09 -13.53 14.37
N PRO A 4 -7.14 -12.62 14.56
CA PRO A 4 -7.45 -11.23 14.87
C PRO A 4 -8.28 -10.61 13.74
N THR A 5 -9.31 -9.85 14.10
CA THR A 5 -10.16 -9.11 13.16
C THR A 5 -9.38 -8.04 12.40
N TYR A 6 -8.29 -7.54 12.98
CA TYR A 6 -7.40 -6.55 12.38
C TYR A 6 -5.95 -6.95 12.61
N PRO A 7 -5.37 -7.81 11.75
CA PRO A 7 -3.96 -8.14 11.84
C PRO A 7 -3.14 -6.88 11.62
N ARG A 8 -2.43 -6.44 12.66
CA ARG A 8 -1.52 -5.30 12.58
C ARG A 8 -0.18 -5.79 12.05
N CYS A 9 0.38 -5.03 11.12
CA CYS A 9 1.77 -5.21 10.74
C CYS A 9 2.68 -5.02 11.97
N ARG A 10 3.75 -5.82 12.04
CA ARG A 10 4.90 -5.56 12.92
C ARG A 10 5.47 -4.16 12.66
N PRO A 11 6.10 -3.50 13.65
CA PRO A 11 6.60 -2.13 13.51
C PRO A 11 7.59 -1.92 12.35
N ASP A 12 8.32 -2.95 11.97
CA ASP A 12 9.34 -2.97 10.92
C ASP A 12 8.83 -3.48 9.56
N CYS A 13 7.53 -3.76 9.42
CA CYS A 13 6.96 -4.23 8.15
C CYS A 13 7.06 -3.13 7.09
N LYS A 14 7.76 -3.43 6.00
CA LYS A 14 7.90 -2.50 4.86
C LYS A 14 6.65 -2.43 3.99
N GLY A 15 5.71 -3.36 4.17
CA GLY A 15 4.45 -3.43 3.43
C GLY A 15 4.60 -3.89 1.98
N LEU A 16 3.56 -3.64 1.19
CA LEU A 16 3.52 -3.93 -0.24
C LEU A 16 3.77 -2.64 -1.04
N CYS A 17 4.37 -2.76 -2.22
CA CYS A 17 4.46 -1.64 -3.14
C CYS A 17 3.06 -1.19 -3.56
N PRO A 18 2.68 0.09 -3.38
CA PRO A 18 1.34 0.58 -3.71
C PRO A 18 1.07 0.62 -5.22
N PHE A 19 2.09 0.43 -6.05
CA PHE A 19 1.97 0.47 -7.51
C PHE A 19 1.93 -0.92 -8.16
N CYS A 20 2.65 -1.91 -7.62
CA CYS A 20 2.74 -3.25 -8.23
C CYS A 20 2.43 -4.41 -7.28
N GLY A 21 2.20 -4.16 -5.99
CA GLY A 21 1.90 -5.19 -5.00
C GLY A 21 3.09 -6.02 -4.51
N ALA A 22 4.32 -5.74 -4.97
CA ALA A 22 5.50 -6.49 -4.53
C ALA A 22 5.73 -6.40 -3.02
N ASN A 23 6.10 -7.52 -2.39
CA ASN A 23 6.44 -7.60 -0.97
C ASN A 23 7.79 -6.92 -0.69
N LEU A 24 7.75 -5.73 -0.09
CA LEU A 24 8.97 -4.95 0.19
C LEU A 24 9.81 -5.57 1.32
N ASN A 25 9.28 -6.57 2.03
CA ASN A 25 10.03 -7.35 3.01
C ASN A 25 10.97 -8.38 2.34
N GLU A 26 10.68 -8.80 1.11
CA GLU A 26 11.51 -9.77 0.35
C GLU A 26 12.53 -9.09 -0.55
N GLY A 27 12.28 -7.85 -0.97
CA GLY A 27 13.19 -7.10 -1.83
C GLY A 27 12.62 -5.76 -2.26
N SER A 28 13.44 -4.96 -2.95
CA SER A 28 12.97 -3.73 -3.58
C SER A 28 12.17 -4.01 -4.86
N CYS A 29 11.41 -3.02 -5.32
CA CYS A 29 10.79 -3.02 -6.63
C CYS A 29 11.35 -1.87 -7.49
N ASN A 30 11.18 -1.96 -8.80
CA ASN A 30 11.63 -0.94 -9.75
C ASN A 30 10.56 0.15 -10.02
N CYS A 31 9.49 0.19 -9.23
CA CYS A 31 8.46 1.22 -9.38
C CYS A 31 9.05 2.60 -9.08
N ARG A 32 8.94 3.52 -10.04
CA ARG A 32 9.35 4.91 -9.83
C ARG A 32 8.42 5.53 -8.79
N ARG A 33 8.96 5.96 -7.64
CA ARG A 33 8.16 6.70 -6.64
C ARG A 33 7.63 7.96 -7.30
N ARG A 34 6.33 7.97 -7.61
CA ARG A 34 5.60 9.21 -7.75
C ARG A 34 5.18 9.61 -6.34
N ASN A 35 5.30 10.89 -6.02
CA ASN A 35 4.67 11.47 -4.83
C ASN A 35 3.15 11.50 -5.07
N ALA A 36 2.58 10.32 -5.27
CA ALA A 36 1.17 10.19 -5.46
C ALA A 36 0.54 10.20 -4.07
N SER A 37 -0.30 11.18 -3.78
CA SER A 37 -1.12 11.09 -2.58
C SER A 37 -2.06 9.90 -2.74
N GLY A 38 -2.46 9.24 -1.64
CA GLY A 38 -3.47 8.17 -1.70
C GLY A 38 -4.81 8.63 -2.29
N TRP A 39 -5.01 9.94 -2.37
CA TRP A 39 -6.22 10.59 -2.85
C TRP A 39 -6.13 11.02 -4.32
N ASP A 40 -4.97 10.90 -4.98
CA ASP A 40 -4.80 11.30 -6.38
C ASP A 40 -5.74 10.52 -7.31
N ALA A 41 -6.06 9.26 -6.95
CA ALA A 41 -7.03 8.45 -7.68
C ALA A 41 -8.46 9.00 -7.62
N LEU A 42 -8.75 9.92 -6.70
CA LEU A 42 -10.07 10.50 -6.49
C LEU A 42 -10.23 11.89 -7.11
N GLU A 43 -9.19 12.48 -7.71
CA GLU A 43 -9.23 13.86 -8.24
C GLU A 43 -10.35 14.09 -9.27
N GLY A 44 -10.77 13.03 -9.97
CA GLY A 44 -11.88 13.07 -10.95
C GLY A 44 -13.23 12.60 -10.43
N LEU A 45 -13.37 12.24 -9.15
CA LEU A 45 -14.65 11.76 -8.61
C LEU A 45 -15.57 12.93 -8.28
N SER A 46 -16.43 13.29 -9.23
CA SER A 46 -17.58 14.15 -8.98
C SER A 46 -18.71 13.31 -8.39
N PHE A 47 -19.04 13.56 -7.12
CA PHE A 47 -20.30 13.10 -6.54
C PHE A 47 -21.40 14.05 -7.01
N ARG A 48 -22.24 13.55 -7.91
CA ARG A 48 -23.41 14.26 -8.41
C ARG A 48 -24.66 13.69 -7.79
#